data_AF-A0A816WH17-F1
#
_entry.id   AF-A0A816WH17-F1
#
_cell.length_a   1.000
_cell.length_b   1.000
_cell.length_c   1.000
_cell.angle_alpha   90.00
_cell.angle_beta   90.00
_cell.angle_gamma   90.00
#
_symmetry.space_group_name_H-M   'P 1'
#
loop_
_entity.id
_entity.type
_entity.pdbx_description
1 polymer ?
#
loop_
_entity_poly.entity_id
_entity_poly.type
_entity_poly.pdbx_seq_one_letter_code
_entity_poly.pdbx_strand_id
1 'polypeptide(L)' 'MLGEHLNSEESRGLLLAIDKMREILHGEKITLPEIVVVGDQSVGKSSVLEAISGIQLPRAQNICTRCPLELRMKTAHDKE' A
#
# COMPACT_ATOMS: atom_id res chain seq x y z
N MET A 1 7.73 6.61 19.86
CA MET A 1 6.46 6.29 20.56
C MET A 1 5.38 5.73 19.64
N LEU A 2 4.84 6.42 18.62
CA LEU A 2 3.82 5.81 17.72
C LEU A 2 4.41 4.79 16.72
N GLY A 3 5.57 5.06 16.14
CA GLY A 3 6.17 4.20 15.10
C GLY A 3 6.65 2.83 15.60
N GLU A 4 6.96 2.69 16.88
CA GLU A 4 7.44 1.41 17.46
C GLU A 4 6.30 0.40 17.62
N HIS A 5 5.07 0.85 17.89
CA HIS A 5 3.91 -0.03 17.99
C HIS A 5 3.42 -0.54 16.63
N LEU A 6 3.57 0.27 15.57
CA LEU A 6 3.16 -0.08 14.21
C LEU A 6 4.10 -1.08 13.53
N ASN A 7 5.33 -1.21 14.01
CA ASN A 7 6.30 -2.21 13.56
C ASN A 7 6.48 -3.33 14.60
N SER A 8 5.43 -3.70 15.32
CA SER A 8 5.42 -4.85 16.22
C SER A 8 5.32 -6.17 15.44
N GLU A 9 5.79 -7.27 16.04
CA GLU A 9 5.62 -8.62 15.48
C GLU A 9 4.14 -8.98 15.23
N GLU A 10 3.25 -8.49 16.10
CA GLU A 10 1.80 -8.66 15.92
C GLU A 10 1.29 -7.93 14.66
N SER A 11 1.72 -6.67 14.44
CA SER A 11 1.35 -5.90 13.25
C SER A 11 1.88 -6.57 11.98
N ARG A 12 3.11 -7.11 12.00
CA ARG A 12 3.68 -7.90 10.90
C ARG A 12 2.87 -9.16 10.64
N GLY A 13 2.49 -9.89 11.70
CA GLY A 13 1.66 -11.09 11.61
C GLY A 13 0.30 -10.82 10.96
N LEU A 14 -0.34 -9.69 11.31
CA LEU A 14 -1.60 -9.27 10.68
C LEU A 14 -1.43 -8.94 9.20
N LEU A 15 -0.38 -8.22 8.82
CA LEU A 15 -0.08 -7.91 7.42
C LEU A 15 0.14 -9.18 6.59
N LEU A 16 0.89 -10.15 7.11
CA LEU A 16 1.10 -11.45 6.46
C LEU A 16 -0.20 -12.24 6.33
N ALA A 17 -1.08 -12.21 7.34
CA ALA A 17 -2.37 -12.87 7.28
C ALA A 17 -3.27 -12.25 6.19
N ILE A 18 -3.30 -10.93 6.07
CA ILE A 18 -4.04 -10.22 5.01
C ILE A 18 -3.52 -10.61 3.63
N ASP A 19 -2.19 -10.66 3.44
CA ASP A 19 -1.59 -11.09 2.17
C ASP A 19 -1.96 -12.53 1.80
N LYS A 20 -1.90 -13.47 2.76
CA LYS A 20 -2.30 -14.86 2.54
C LYS A 20 -3.79 -14.99 2.22
N MET A 21 -4.64 -14.27 2.95
CA MET A 21 -6.08 -14.24 2.66
C MET A 21 -6.32 -13.72 1.25
N ARG A 22 -5.60 -12.70 0.81
CA ARG A 22 -5.74 -12.17 -0.55
C ARG A 22 -5.47 -13.24 -1.60
N GLU A 23 -4.39 -14.00 -1.44
CA GLU A 23 -4.00 -15.08 -2.37
C GLU A 23 -5.05 -16.20 -2.45
N ILE A 24 -5.66 -16.55 -1.31
CA ILE A 24 -6.70 -17.59 -1.23
C ILE A 24 -8.02 -17.09 -1.83
N LEU A 25 -8.39 -15.83 -1.55
CA LEU A 25 -9.68 -15.25 -1.89
C LEU A 25 -9.73 -14.65 -3.30
N HIS A 26 -8.71 -14.86 -4.14
CA HIS A 26 -8.65 -14.30 -5.50
C HIS A 26 -9.96 -14.54 -6.28
N GLY A 27 -10.71 -13.45 -6.54
CA GLY A 27 -11.96 -13.48 -7.31
C GLY A 27 -13.25 -13.59 -6.47
N GLU A 28 -13.15 -13.77 -5.16
CA GLU A 28 -14.29 -13.74 -4.26
C GLU A 28 -14.70 -12.30 -3.91
N LYS A 29 -15.99 -12.08 -3.60
CA LYS A 29 -16.53 -10.76 -3.21
C LYS A 29 -16.25 -10.41 -1.74
N ILE A 30 -15.09 -10.82 -1.22
CA ILE A 30 -14.69 -10.53 0.16
C ILE A 30 -13.70 -9.36 0.14
N THR A 31 -14.05 -8.29 0.83
CA THR A 31 -13.20 -7.10 0.97
C THR A 31 -12.20 -7.32 2.11
N LEU A 32 -10.91 -7.22 1.80
CA LEU A 32 -9.85 -7.21 2.81
C LEU A 32 -9.54 -5.77 3.25
N PRO A 33 -8.97 -5.56 4.45
CA PRO A 33 -8.52 -4.26 4.89
C PRO A 33 -7.47 -3.68 3.93
N GLU A 34 -7.67 -2.44 3.49
CA GLU A 34 -6.80 -1.71 2.56
C GLU A 34 -6.68 -0.25 2.97
N ILE A 35 -5.59 0.39 2.56
CA ILE A 35 -5.38 1.84 2.72
C ILE A 35 -5.60 2.50 1.37
N VAL A 36 -6.56 3.43 1.32
CA VAL A 36 -6.85 4.19 0.10
C VAL A 36 -6.40 5.64 0.30
N VAL A 37 -5.56 6.13 -0.62
CA VAL A 37 -5.12 7.53 -0.63
C VAL A 37 -6.07 8.36 -1.47
N VAL A 38 -6.77 9.31 -0.83
CA VAL A 38 -7.74 10.20 -1.47
C VAL A 38 -7.36 11.67 -1.26
N GLY A 39 -7.77 12.52 -2.19
CA GLY A 39 -7.53 13.97 -2.10
C GLY A 39 -7.62 14.66 -3.46
N ASP A 40 -7.68 15.98 -3.44
CA ASP A 40 -7.84 16.81 -4.64
C ASP A 40 -6.63 16.75 -5.58
N GLN A 41 -6.77 17.18 -6.83
CA GLN A 41 -5.67 17.25 -7.79
C GLN A 41 -4.51 18.08 -7.24
N SER A 42 -3.27 17.61 -7.47
CA SER A 42 -2.06 18.35 -7.11
C SER A 42 -1.78 18.58 -5.61
N VAL A 43 -2.43 17.85 -4.70
CA VAL A 43 -2.16 17.93 -3.24
C VAL A 43 -1.00 17.04 -2.76
N GLY A 44 -0.20 16.48 -3.68
CA GLY A 44 0.98 15.68 -3.32
C GLY A 44 0.74 14.20 -3.02
N LYS A 45 -0.43 13.63 -3.37
CA LYS A 45 -0.72 12.19 -3.21
C LYS A 45 0.38 11.29 -3.78
N SER A 46 0.74 11.52 -5.05
CA SER A 46 1.81 10.77 -5.70
C SER A 46 3.15 10.98 -5.01
N SER A 47 3.45 12.19 -4.54
CA SER A 47 4.69 12.49 -3.83
C SER A 47 4.81 11.78 -2.48
N VAL A 48 3.71 11.64 -1.74
CA VAL A 48 3.68 10.85 -0.50
C VAL A 48 3.90 9.36 -0.81
N LEU A 49 3.23 8.84 -1.82
CA LEU A 49 3.42 7.45 -2.24
C LEU A 49 4.85 7.17 -2.72
N GLU A 50 5.46 8.08 -3.47
CA GLU A 50 6.87 8.00 -3.88
C GLU A 50 7.81 8.01 -2.67
N ALA A 51 7.56 8.89 -1.69
CA ALA A 51 8.38 8.99 -0.49
C ALA A 51 8.31 7.72 0.40
N ILE A 52 7.13 7.09 0.49
CA ILE A 52 6.93 5.86 1.26
C ILE A 52 7.49 4.64 0.51
N SER A 53 7.22 4.53 -0.79
CA SER A 53 7.60 3.37 -1.59
C SER A 53 9.05 3.37 -2.08
N GLY A 54 9.70 4.54 -2.11
CA GLY A 54 11.04 4.71 -2.65
C GLY A 54 11.11 4.59 -4.18
N ILE A 55 9.98 4.46 -4.88
CA ILE A 55 9.92 4.41 -6.35
C ILE A 55 9.36 5.71 -6.92
N GLN A 56 9.81 6.08 -8.12
CA GLN A 56 9.18 7.18 -8.87
C GLN A 56 7.89 6.69 -9.52
N LEU A 57 6.81 7.45 -9.35
CA LEU A 57 5.54 7.18 -10.00
C LEU A 57 5.44 7.95 -11.32
N PRO A 58 4.68 7.45 -12.31
CA PRO A 58 4.47 8.19 -13.55
C PRO A 58 3.86 9.58 -13.29
N ARG A 59 4.44 10.61 -13.93
CA ARG A 59 3.96 11.99 -13.86
C ARG A 59 3.55 12.48 -15.25
N ALA A 60 2.47 13.24 -15.33
CA ALA A 60 2.04 13.90 -16.56
C ALA A 60 1.60 15.34 -16.24
N GLN A 61 1.70 16.24 -17.23
CA GLN A 61 1.47 17.68 -17.04
C GLN A 61 0.08 18.04 -16.49
N ASN A 62 -0.94 17.21 -16.75
CA ASN A 62 -2.31 17.46 -16.30
C ASN A 62 -2.74 16.54 -15.15
N ILE A 63 -2.80 15.22 -15.38
CA ILE A 63 -3.26 14.23 -14.39
C ILE A 63 -2.18 13.19 -14.21
N CYS A 64 -1.61 13.09 -13.01
CA CYS A 64 -0.54 12.12 -12.71
C CYS A 64 -1.04 10.67 -12.68
N THR A 65 -2.27 10.42 -12.22
CA THR A 65 -2.81 9.07 -12.03
C THR A 65 -4.08 8.89 -12.86
N ARG A 66 -4.00 8.12 -13.96
CA ARG A 66 -5.12 7.88 -14.90
C ARG A 66 -5.79 6.52 -14.73
N CYS A 67 -5.24 5.65 -13.89
CA CYS A 67 -5.80 4.38 -13.50
C CYS A 67 -5.56 4.17 -11.99
N PRO A 68 -6.38 3.35 -11.30
CA PRO A 68 -6.07 2.93 -9.94
C PRO A 68 -4.68 2.30 -9.87
N LEU A 69 -3.89 2.70 -8.88
CA LEU A 69 -2.56 2.17 -8.59
C LEU A 69 -2.63 1.42 -7.27
N GLU A 70 -2.31 0.12 -7.30
CA GLU A 70 -2.13 -0.68 -6.10
C GLU A 70 -0.63 -0.77 -5.77
N LEU A 71 -0.24 -0.30 -4.58
CA LEU A 71 1.12 -0.41 -4.08
C LEU A 71 1.18 -1.48 -2.99
N ARG A 72 1.90 -2.57 -3.26
CA ARG A 72 2.14 -3.65 -2.31
C ARG A 72 3.60 -3.66 -1.90
N MET A 73 3.86 -3.39 -0.63
CA MET A 73 5.21 -3.32 -0.07
C MET A 73 5.43 -4.52 0.85
N LYS A 74 6.50 -5.27 0.62
CA LYS A 74 6.94 -6.38 1.48
C LYS A 74 8.36 -6.11 1.93
N THR A 75 8.71 -6.45 3.17
CA THR A 75 10.11 -6.32 3.60
C THR A 75 10.92 -7.48 3.02
N ALA A 76 12.19 -7.26 2.69
CA ALA A 76 13.04 -8.31 2.13
C ALA A 76 13.23 -9.52 3.06
N HIS A 77 12.96 -9.33 4.36
CA HIS A 77 12.97 -10.37 5.39
C HIS A 77 11.68 -11.18 5.44
N ASP A 78 10.59 -10.73 4.79
CA ASP A 78 9.35 -11.48 4.62
C ASP A 78 9.40 -12.40 3.39
N LYS A 79 10.59 -12.97 3.10
CA LYS A 79 10.68 -14.11 2.19
C LYS A 79 10.22 -15.34 2.95
N GLU A 80 9.29 -16.09 2.35
CA GLU A 80 8.95 -17.46 2.77
C GLU A 80 10.19 -18.31 3.04
#